data_AF-A0A5U1RG66-F1
#
_entry.id   AF-A0A5U1RG66-F1
#
_cell.length_a   1.000
_cell.length_b   1.000
_cell.length_c   1.000
_cell.angle_alpha   90.00
_cell.angle_beta   90.00
_cell.angle_gamma   90.00
#
_symmetry.space_group_name_H-M   'P 1'
#
loop_
_entity.id
_entity.type
_entity.pdbx_description
1 polymer ?
#
loop_
_entity_poly.entity_id
_entity_poly.type
_entity_poly.pdbx_seq_one_letter_code
_entity_poly.pdbx_strand_id
1 'polypeptide(L)' 'EETKKRLLQLATDKIAPLQDAVDLGIATEKETSLLEVWKTYRVLLNRVDTSAAPDIKWPAPPQ' A
#
# COMPACT_ATOMS: atom_id res chain seq x y z
N GLU A 1 -8.93 -3.49 -14.57
CA GLU A 1 -9.15 -3.48 -13.10
C GLU A 1 -8.30 -4.49 -12.33
N GLU A 2 -7.94 -5.64 -12.88
CA GLU A 2 -7.14 -6.66 -12.16
C GLU A 2 -5.81 -6.13 -11.58
N THR A 3 -5.09 -5.28 -12.30
CA THR A 3 -3.82 -4.70 -11.81
C THR A 3 -4.03 -3.87 -10.54
N LYS A 4 -5.04 -2.99 -10.52
CA LYS A 4 -5.40 -2.19 -9.32
C LYS A 4 -5.70 -3.11 -8.15
N LYS A 5 -6.50 -4.15 -8.37
CA LYS A 5 -6.86 -5.13 -7.34
C LYS A 5 -5.63 -5.86 -6.79
N ARG A 6 -4.72 -6.32 -7.66
CA ARG A 6 -3.47 -6.99 -7.24
C ARG A 6 -2.56 -6.08 -6.43
N LEU A 7 -2.41 -4.82 -6.84
CA LEU A 7 -1.58 -3.85 -6.13
C LEU A 7 -2.20 -3.45 -4.78
N LEU A 8 -3.52 -3.30 -4.71
CA LEU A 8 -4.24 -3.06 -3.44
C LEU A 8 -4.14 -4.26 -2.49
N GLN A 9 -4.20 -5.49 -3.02
CA GLN A 9 -4.00 -6.70 -2.22
C GLN A 9 -2.59 -6.75 -1.65
N LEU A 10 -1.56 -6.54 -2.48
CA LEU A 10 -0.17 -6.47 -2.04
C LEU A 10 0.02 -5.44 -0.92
N ALA A 11 -0.53 -4.24 -1.10
CA ALA A 11 -0.46 -3.20 -0.07
C ALA A 11 -1.16 -3.64 1.22
N THR A 12 -2.32 -4.31 1.12
CA THR A 12 -3.06 -4.80 2.28
C THR A 12 -2.30 -5.90 3.02
N ASP A 13 -1.69 -6.85 2.29
CA ASP A 13 -0.89 -7.94 2.85
C ASP A 13 0.37 -7.44 3.57
N LYS A 14 0.93 -6.30 3.13
CA LYS A 14 2.06 -5.65 3.80
C LYS A 14 1.62 -4.79 4.98
N ILE A 15 0.50 -4.10 4.87
CA ILE A 15 -0.06 -3.25 5.94
C ILE A 15 -0.50 -4.09 7.13
N ALA A 16 -1.13 -5.25 6.92
CA ALA A 16 -1.67 -6.08 8.00
C ALA A 16 -0.65 -6.38 9.13
N PRO A 17 0.50 -7.04 8.86
CA PRO A 17 1.47 -7.34 9.92
C PRO A 17 2.10 -6.08 10.55
N LEU A 18 2.30 -5.02 9.78
CA LEU A 18 2.84 -3.75 10.28
C LEU A 18 1.83 -3.04 11.21
N GLN A 19 0.55 -3.10 10.85
CA GLN A 19 -0.53 -2.57 11.65
C GLN A 19 -0.70 -3.38 12.94
N ASP A 20 -0.64 -4.72 12.85
CA ASP A 20 -0.69 -5.60 14.01
C ASP A 20 0.44 -5.25 15.00
N ALA A 21 1.67 -5.03 14.52
CA ALA A 21 2.79 -4.63 15.37
C ALA A 21 2.54 -3.28 16.06
N VAL A 22 1.94 -2.31 15.36
CA VAL A 22 1.58 -1.00 15.93
C VAL A 22 0.46 -1.13 16.96
N ASP A 23 -0.58 -1.92 16.65
CA ASP A 23 -1.73 -2.15 17.52
C ASP A 23 -1.34 -2.91 18.79
N LEU A 24 -0.37 -3.82 18.68
CA LEU A 24 0.24 -4.53 19.81
C LEU A 24 1.27 -3.69 20.58
N GLY A 25 1.63 -2.50 20.08
CA GLY A 25 2.62 -1.62 20.69
C GLY A 25 4.06 -2.16 20.64
N ILE A 26 4.34 -3.11 19.75
CA ILE A 26 5.65 -3.74 19.57
C ILE A 26 6.36 -3.31 18.28
N ALA A 27 5.73 -2.44 17.48
CA ALA A 27 6.32 -1.93 16.25
C ALA A 27 7.61 -1.16 16.52
N THR A 28 8.61 -1.47 15.72
CA THR A 28 9.83 -0.67 15.61
C THR A 28 9.56 0.63 14.85
N GLU A 29 10.41 1.64 15.01
CA GLU A 29 10.32 2.89 14.24
C GLU A 29 10.33 2.64 12.72
N LYS A 30 11.07 1.61 12.29
CA LYS A 30 11.12 1.18 10.88
C LYS A 30 9.77 0.64 10.42
N GLU A 31 9.11 -0.19 11.21
CA GLU A 31 7.79 -0.75 10.88
C GLU A 31 6.72 0.33 10.85
N THR A 32 6.75 1.28 11.78
CA THR A 32 5.85 2.44 11.79
C THR A 32 6.05 3.31 10.54
N SER A 33 7.31 3.60 10.19
CA SER A 33 7.63 4.35 8.96
C SER A 33 7.18 3.60 7.70
N LEU A 34 7.44 2.28 7.64
CA LEU A 34 6.98 1.43 6.54
C LEU A 34 5.45 1.42 6.46
N LEU A 35 4.75 1.34 7.59
CA LEU A 35 3.29 1.36 7.64
C LEU A 35 2.71 2.64 7.04
N GLU A 36 3.30 3.80 7.35
CA GLU A 36 2.89 5.09 6.78
C GLU A 36 3.07 5.13 5.26
N VAL A 37 4.22 4.66 4.77
CA VAL A 37 4.51 4.64 3.33
C VAL A 37 3.58 3.66 2.60
N TRP A 38 3.35 2.46 3.15
CA TRP A 38 2.41 1.49 2.59
C TRP A 38 0.96 2.00 2.59
N LYS A 39 0.52 2.66 3.66
CA LYS A 39 -0.81 3.31 3.72
C LYS A 39 -0.94 4.40 2.65
N THR A 40 0.09 5.22 2.49
CA THR A 40 0.14 6.27 1.45
C THR A 40 0.06 5.64 0.06
N TYR A 41 0.85 4.60 -0.20
CA TYR A 41 0.82 3.85 -1.44
C TYR A 41 -0.58 3.29 -1.77
N ARG A 42 -1.26 2.68 -0.79
CA ARG A 42 -2.64 2.17 -0.95
C ARG A 42 -3.64 3.27 -1.29
N VAL A 43 -3.50 4.45 -0.70
CA VAL A 43 -4.36 5.62 -1.01
C VAL A 43 -4.09 6.13 -2.42
N LEU A 44 -2.82 6.25 -2.82
CA LEU A 44 -2.44 6.65 -4.18
C LEU A 44 -3.00 5.66 -5.21
N LEU A 45 -2.86 4.36 -4.98
CA LEU A 45 -3.45 3.32 -5.83
C LEU A 45 -4.96 3.45 -5.98
N ASN A 46 -5.67 3.72 -4.88
CA ASN A 46 -7.12 3.92 -4.94
C ASN A 46 -7.51 5.14 -5.78
N ARG A 47 -6.69 6.19 -5.78
CA ARG A 47 -6.87 7.41 -6.57
C ARG A 47 -6.45 7.28 -8.04
N VAL A 48 -5.74 6.21 -8.42
CA VAL A 48 -5.40 5.97 -9.82
C VAL A 48 -6.68 5.81 -10.63
N ASP A 49 -6.85 6.69 -11.62
CA ASP A 49 -7.91 6.60 -12.62
C ASP A 49 -7.58 5.48 -13.60
N THR A 50 -8.44 4.47 -13.64
CA THR A 50 -8.30 3.31 -14.51
C THR A 50 -8.93 3.50 -15.89
N SER A 51 -9.57 4.65 -16.14
CA SER A 51 -10.14 4.99 -17.45
C SER A 51 -9.07 5.27 -18.51
N ALA A 52 -7.86 5.67 -18.08
CA ALA A 52 -6.70 5.93 -18.95
C ALA A 52 -5.97 4.66 -19.46
N ALA A 53 -6.59 3.49 -19.38
CA ALA A 53 -6.00 2.25 -19.88
C ALA A 53 -5.73 2.34 -21.40
N PRO A 54 -4.57 1.85 -21.90
CA PRO A 54 -3.54 1.08 -21.19
C PRO A 54 -2.40 1.90 -20.54
N ASP A 55 -2.32 3.21 -20.75
CA ASP A 55 -1.22 4.09 -20.28
C ASP A 55 -1.43 4.55 -18.82
N ILE A 56 -1.64 3.60 -17.92
CA ILE A 56 -1.84 3.89 -16.50
C ILE A 56 -0.49 3.99 -15.80
N LYS A 57 -0.18 5.16 -15.25
CA LYS A 57 0.98 5.35 -14.38
C LYS A 57 0.68 4.85 -12.97
N TRP A 58 1.05 3.60 -12.71
CA TRP A 58 0.95 3.03 -11.37
C TRP A 58 2.02 3.62 -10.45
N PRO A 59 1.68 3.98 -9.19
CA PRO A 59 2.68 4.33 -8.20
C PRO A 59 3.64 3.15 -7.97
N ALA A 60 4.89 3.45 -7.64
CA ALA A 60 5.87 2.43 -7.30
C ALA A 60 5.60 1.89 -5.89
N PRO A 61 5.66 0.56 -5.67
CA PRO A 61 5.55 -0.01 -4.35
C PRO A 61 6.78 0.40 -3.50
N PRO A 62 6.59 0.67 -2.20
CA PRO A 62 7.69 0.94 -1.30
C PRO A 62 8.53 -0.32 -1.02
N GLN A 63 9.81 -0.12 -0.71
CA GLN A 63 10.78 -1.17 -0.39
C GLN A 63 10.93 -1.37 1.11
#